data_AF-A0A349MJG2-F1
#
_entry.id   AF-A0A349MJG2-F1
#
_cell.length_a   1.000
_cell.length_b   1.000
_cell.length_c   1.000
_cell.angle_alpha   90.00
_cell.angle_beta   90.00
_cell.angle_gamma   90.00
#
_symmetry.space_group_name_H-M   'P 1'
#
loop_
_entity.id
_entity.type
_entity.pdbx_description
1 polymer ?
#
loop_
_entity_poly.entity_id
_entity_poly.type
_entity_poly.pdbx_seq_one_letter_code
_entity_poly.pdbx_strand_id
1 'polypeptide(L)'
;DIYQRKSYRRHFLQAAALVHHYQVAGIYDVIMDNPLENEEDTIATIETFMETPKPFMPEIFSLSLYPGTKIHDLAKLAAKTDAVEDYRKKSYLVYRKTVLNHLTRLAAFSSRSMVAPLLHLYRQSPNSWQFRALLLAARALNFLVIEPVTYFRMIKLSQGGSLSRALRTVPLYVKEGGQRFLDQF
;
A
#
# COMPACT_ATOMS: atom_id res chain seq x y z
N ASP A 1 -22.82 -1.77 -2.54
CA ASP A 1 -21.51 -1.14 -2.30
C ASP A 1 -21.54 -0.39 -0.97
N ILE A 2 -20.60 -0.70 -0.07
CA ILE A 2 -20.51 -0.17 1.31
C ILE A 2 -20.02 1.29 1.31
N TYR A 3 -19.07 1.62 0.43
CA TYR A 3 -18.36 2.90 0.41
C TYR A 3 -18.99 3.93 -0.52
N GLN A 4 -20.03 3.53 -1.28
CA GLN A 4 -20.72 4.36 -2.26
C GLN A 4 -19.74 5.04 -3.24
N ARG A 5 -18.61 4.39 -3.53
CA ARG A 5 -17.59 4.95 -4.42
C ARG A 5 -18.07 4.75 -5.84
N LYS A 6 -18.28 5.84 -6.58
CA LYS A 6 -18.57 5.79 -8.02
C LYS A 6 -17.31 5.56 -8.87
N SER A 7 -16.24 5.07 -8.26
CA SER A 7 -14.95 4.77 -8.87
C SER A 7 -14.65 3.27 -8.78
N TYR A 8 -14.36 2.64 -9.91
CA TYR A 8 -14.02 1.22 -9.99
C TYR A 8 -12.54 1.03 -10.28
N ARG A 9 -12.04 -0.20 -10.08
CA ARG A 9 -10.66 -0.62 -10.41
C ARG A 9 -10.19 -0.13 -11.79
N ARG A 10 -11.03 -0.27 -12.82
CA ARG A 10 -10.71 0.19 -14.19
C ARG A 10 -10.45 1.71 -14.26
N HIS A 11 -11.22 2.51 -13.52
CA HIS A 11 -11.05 3.96 -13.51
C HIS A 11 -9.72 4.34 -12.85
N PHE A 12 -9.37 3.65 -11.76
CA PHE A 12 -8.07 3.83 -11.11
C PHE A 12 -6.90 3.46 -12.05
N LEU A 13 -6.94 2.29 -12.69
CA LEU A 13 -5.88 1.86 -13.60
C LEU A 13 -5.73 2.78 -14.81
N GLN A 14 -6.84 3.26 -15.38
CA GLN A 14 -6.82 4.24 -16.48
C GLN A 14 -6.22 5.57 -16.04
N ALA A 15 -6.61 6.08 -14.87
CA ALA A 15 -6.05 7.32 -14.33
C ALA A 15 -4.54 7.16 -14.04
N ALA A 16 -4.13 6.04 -13.44
CA ALA A 16 -2.73 5.77 -13.16
C ALA A 16 -1.89 5.65 -14.45
N ALA A 17 -2.44 5.08 -15.51
CA ALA A 17 -1.80 5.03 -16.82
C ALA A 17 -1.60 6.44 -17.42
N LEU A 18 -2.57 7.34 -17.30
CA LEU A 18 -2.43 8.72 -17.74
C LEU A 18 -1.38 9.48 -16.92
N VAL A 19 -1.43 9.38 -15.60
CA VAL A 19 -0.43 9.98 -14.68
C VAL A 19 0.98 9.52 -15.05
N HIS A 20 1.15 8.22 -15.30
CA HIS A 20 2.42 7.66 -15.73
C HIS A 20 2.84 8.15 -17.12
N HIS A 21 1.92 8.16 -18.09
CA HIS A 21 2.20 8.61 -19.46
C HIS A 21 2.70 10.07 -19.48
N TYR A 22 2.05 10.95 -18.73
CA TYR A 22 2.43 12.36 -18.63
C TYR A 22 3.56 12.63 -17.63
N GLN A 23 4.21 11.58 -17.09
CA GLN A 23 5.35 11.69 -16.18
C GLN A 23 5.05 12.56 -14.94
N VAL A 24 3.81 12.46 -14.44
CA VAL A 24 3.39 13.12 -13.21
C VAL A 24 3.74 12.24 -12.02
N ALA A 25 4.30 12.84 -10.97
CA ALA A 25 4.60 12.16 -9.72
C ALA A 25 3.30 11.78 -8.97
N GLY A 26 2.74 10.61 -9.31
CA GLY A 26 1.52 10.08 -8.70
C GLY A 26 1.71 9.65 -7.25
N ILE A 27 0.83 10.13 -6.38
CA ILE A 27 0.68 9.70 -4.99
C ILE A 27 -0.71 9.07 -4.86
N TYR A 28 -0.79 7.82 -4.41
CA TYR A 28 -2.05 7.06 -4.35
C TYR A 28 -2.30 6.52 -2.95
N ASP A 29 -3.46 6.87 -2.41
CA ASP A 29 -3.89 6.42 -1.10
C ASP A 29 -4.43 4.98 -1.16
N VAL A 30 -4.03 4.17 -0.20
CA VAL A 30 -4.61 2.85 0.04
C VAL A 30 -4.92 2.68 1.51
N ILE A 31 -6.13 2.24 1.79
CA ILE A 31 -6.60 1.98 3.14
C ILE A 31 -6.61 0.46 3.32
N MET A 32 -5.85 -0.01 4.30
CA MET A 32 -5.78 -1.41 4.74
C MET A 32 -6.54 -1.58 6.06
N ASP A 33 -6.53 -2.80 6.60
CA ASP A 33 -7.16 -3.15 7.87
C ASP A 33 -8.66 -2.88 7.91
N ASN A 34 -9.31 -3.06 6.78
CA ASN A 34 -10.73 -2.90 6.65
C ASN A 34 -11.45 -4.16 7.18
N PRO A 35 -12.20 -4.07 8.31
CA PRO A 35 -12.85 -5.25 8.89
C PRO A 35 -14.05 -5.73 8.07
N LEU A 36 -14.47 -4.96 7.06
CA LEU A 36 -15.55 -5.33 6.15
C LEU A 36 -15.03 -6.00 4.86
N GLU A 37 -13.72 -6.00 4.65
CA GLU A 37 -13.08 -6.71 3.53
C GLU A 37 -12.78 -8.15 3.92
N ASN A 38 -12.97 -9.05 2.97
CA ASN A 38 -12.46 -10.41 3.05
C ASN A 38 -11.06 -10.50 2.40
N GLU A 39 -10.46 -11.70 2.47
CA GLU A 39 -9.15 -11.96 1.88
C GLU A 39 -9.09 -11.67 0.37
N GLU A 40 -10.12 -12.05 -0.40
CA GLU A 40 -10.15 -11.84 -1.85
C GLU A 40 -10.23 -10.35 -2.20
N ASP A 41 -10.91 -9.53 -1.39
CA ASP A 41 -10.92 -8.07 -1.57
C ASP A 41 -9.50 -7.49 -1.42
N THR A 42 -8.73 -7.99 -0.44
CA THR A 42 -7.33 -7.59 -0.25
C THR A 42 -6.46 -8.09 -1.41
N ILE A 43 -6.67 -9.32 -1.88
CA ILE A 43 -5.95 -9.85 -3.05
C ILE A 43 -6.26 -9.03 -4.32
N ALA A 44 -7.50 -8.61 -4.54
CA ALA A 44 -7.86 -7.74 -5.65
C ALA A 44 -7.10 -6.39 -5.58
N THR A 45 -6.83 -5.88 -4.38
CA THR A 45 -5.98 -4.69 -4.19
C THR A 45 -4.52 -4.97 -4.56
N ILE A 46 -3.97 -6.11 -4.14
CA ILE A 46 -2.61 -6.56 -4.51
C ILE A 46 -2.49 -6.65 -6.04
N GLU A 47 -3.43 -7.31 -6.71
CA GLU A 47 -3.46 -7.45 -8.16
C GLU A 47 -3.59 -6.11 -8.88
N THR A 48 -4.40 -5.19 -8.34
CA THR A 48 -4.51 -3.82 -8.86
C THR A 48 -3.16 -3.11 -8.83
N PHE A 49 -2.41 -3.21 -7.73
CA PHE A 49 -1.08 -2.61 -7.64
C PHE A 49 -0.03 -3.28 -8.52
N MET A 50 -0.14 -4.59 -8.77
CA MET A 50 0.70 -5.29 -9.73
C MET A 50 0.45 -4.84 -11.18
N GLU A 51 -0.77 -4.39 -11.50
CA GLU A 51 -1.14 -3.83 -12.81
C GLU A 51 -0.89 -2.32 -12.93
N THR A 52 -0.73 -1.63 -11.81
CA THR A 52 -0.55 -0.17 -11.80
C THR A 52 0.84 0.20 -12.33
N PRO A 53 0.94 1.10 -13.33
CA PRO A 53 2.22 1.54 -13.86
C PRO A 53 3.13 2.14 -12.78
N LYS A 54 4.38 1.67 -12.74
CA LYS A 54 5.42 2.12 -11.79
C LYS A 54 6.35 3.14 -12.46
N PRO A 55 6.95 4.09 -11.71
CA PRO A 55 6.83 4.27 -10.26
C PRO A 55 5.62 5.12 -9.87
N PHE A 56 5.17 4.95 -8.62
CA PHE A 56 4.26 5.86 -7.92
C PHE A 56 4.58 5.81 -6.42
N MET A 57 4.03 6.74 -5.65
CA MET A 57 4.13 6.76 -4.19
C MET A 57 2.83 6.24 -3.55
N PRO A 58 2.83 5.06 -2.91
CA PRO A 58 1.68 4.63 -2.13
C PRO A 58 1.64 5.33 -0.77
N GLU A 59 0.50 5.92 -0.43
CA GLU A 59 0.20 6.32 0.95
C GLU A 59 -0.65 5.25 1.62
N ILE A 60 0.01 4.41 2.41
CA ILE A 60 -0.65 3.31 3.10
C ILE A 60 -1.20 3.81 4.43
N PHE A 61 -2.49 3.59 4.63
CA PHE A 61 -3.24 3.92 5.85
C PHE A 61 -3.90 2.67 6.44
N SER A 62 -4.15 2.68 7.74
CA SER A 62 -5.00 1.71 8.44
C SER A 62 -6.37 2.33 8.68
N LEU A 63 -7.44 1.63 8.32
CA LEU A 63 -8.80 2.13 8.48
C LEU A 63 -9.09 2.42 9.96
N SER A 64 -9.49 3.65 10.23
CA SER A 64 -9.95 4.09 11.55
C SER A 64 -11.47 4.30 11.52
N LEU A 65 -12.18 3.67 12.46
CA LEU A 65 -13.64 3.67 12.51
C LEU A 65 -14.13 4.80 13.41
N TYR A 66 -14.35 5.97 12.81
CA TYR A 66 -14.84 7.14 13.54
C TYR A 66 -16.34 7.05 13.85
N PRO A 67 -16.78 7.37 15.08
CA PRO A 67 -18.20 7.41 15.43
C PRO A 67 -19.01 8.34 14.53
N GLY A 68 -20.26 7.98 14.25
CA GLY A 68 -21.15 8.75 13.37
C GLY A 68 -20.93 8.49 11.88
N THR A 69 -19.98 7.63 11.50
CA THR A 69 -19.82 7.16 10.13
C THR A 69 -20.60 5.87 9.89
N LYS A 70 -21.20 5.73 8.71
CA LYS A 70 -21.92 4.50 8.33
C LYS A 70 -21.05 3.24 8.43
N ILE A 71 -19.76 3.36 8.13
CA ILE A 71 -18.81 2.25 8.18
C ILE A 71 -18.54 1.79 9.61
N HIS A 72 -18.47 2.72 10.57
CA HIS A 72 -18.35 2.39 11.99
C HIS A 72 -19.55 1.57 12.46
N ASP A 73 -20.76 1.96 12.06
CA ASP A 73 -21.98 1.26 12.46
C ASP A 73 -22.06 -0.15 11.84
N LEU A 74 -21.69 -0.27 10.57
CA LEU A 74 -21.60 -1.57 9.89
C LEU A 74 -20.52 -2.48 10.50
N ALA A 75 -19.35 -1.94 10.83
CA ALA A 75 -18.27 -2.70 11.44
C ALA A 75 -18.65 -3.21 12.85
N LYS A 76 -19.35 -2.39 13.65
CA LYS A 76 -19.89 -2.82 14.95
C LYS A 76 -20.88 -3.97 14.81
N LEU A 77 -21.78 -3.88 13.82
CA LEU A 77 -22.76 -4.95 13.56
C LEU A 77 -22.06 -6.25 13.11
N ALA A 78 -21.04 -6.14 12.25
CA ALA A 78 -20.31 -7.28 11.70
C ALA A 78 -19.37 -7.95 12.72
N ALA A 79 -18.69 -7.18 13.56
CA ALA A 79 -17.68 -7.68 14.49
C ALA A 79 -18.26 -8.45 15.69
N LYS A 80 -19.59 -8.39 15.91
CA LYS A 80 -20.34 -9.04 17.02
C LYS A 80 -19.71 -8.84 18.42
N THR A 81 -18.80 -7.88 18.57
CA THR A 81 -17.99 -7.64 19.76
C THR A 81 -17.52 -6.18 19.76
N ASP A 82 -17.17 -5.66 20.95
CA ASP A 82 -16.51 -4.36 21.13
C ASP A 82 -15.04 -4.34 20.64
N ALA A 83 -14.61 -5.32 19.82
CA ALA A 83 -13.25 -5.42 19.29
C ALA A 83 -12.91 -4.37 18.21
N VAL A 84 -13.78 -3.37 18.02
CA VAL A 84 -13.46 -2.19 17.20
C VAL A 84 -12.37 -1.41 17.93
N GLU A 85 -11.16 -1.39 17.35
CA GLU A 85 -10.03 -0.62 17.87
C GLU A 85 -10.46 0.83 18.18
N ASP A 86 -10.06 1.32 19.36
CA ASP A 86 -10.36 2.68 19.79
C ASP A 86 -9.67 3.68 18.85
N TYR A 87 -10.48 4.37 18.05
CA TYR A 87 -10.02 5.38 17.08
C TYR A 87 -9.18 6.50 17.73
N ARG A 88 -9.32 6.73 19.04
CA ARG A 88 -8.54 7.74 19.77
C ARG A 88 -7.11 7.28 20.05
N LYS A 89 -6.87 5.97 20.08
CA LYS A 89 -5.56 5.36 20.37
C LYS A 89 -4.88 4.84 19.11
N LYS A 90 -5.66 4.47 18.11
CA LYS A 90 -5.16 3.96 16.84
C LYS A 90 -4.48 5.06 16.03
N SER A 91 -3.26 4.79 15.56
CA SER A 91 -2.64 5.60 14.51
C SER A 91 -3.08 5.09 13.14
N TYR A 92 -3.77 5.92 12.37
CA TYR A 92 -4.17 5.59 11.00
C TYR A 92 -2.96 5.47 10.05
N LEU A 93 -1.76 5.89 10.46
CA LEU A 93 -0.52 5.73 9.70
C LEU A 93 0.13 4.35 9.91
N VAL A 94 -0.27 3.62 10.95
CA VAL A 94 0.31 2.32 11.31
C VAL A 94 -0.72 1.23 11.05
N TYR A 95 -0.44 0.35 10.09
CA TYR A 95 -1.28 -0.78 9.73
C TYR A 95 -0.74 -2.09 10.32
N ARG A 96 -1.61 -3.09 10.43
CA ARG A 96 -1.26 -4.40 11.00
C ARG A 96 -0.27 -5.14 10.09
N LYS A 97 0.74 -5.79 10.68
CA LYS A 97 1.79 -6.51 9.95
C LYS A 97 1.33 -7.92 9.53
N THR A 98 0.19 -8.00 8.86
CA THR A 98 -0.33 -9.26 8.31
C THR A 98 0.41 -9.64 7.02
N VAL A 99 0.35 -10.92 6.64
CA VAL A 99 0.94 -11.40 5.39
C VAL A 99 0.39 -10.65 4.18
N LEU A 100 -0.93 -10.46 4.11
CA LEU A 100 -1.60 -9.74 3.03
C LEU A 100 -1.21 -8.26 2.98
N ASN A 101 -1.10 -7.58 4.11
CA ASN A 101 -0.66 -6.18 4.14
C ASN A 101 0.80 -6.05 3.67
N HIS A 102 1.67 -7.01 4.02
CA HIS A 102 3.03 -7.07 3.48
C HIS A 102 3.06 -7.30 1.97
N LEU A 103 2.24 -8.22 1.44
CA LEU A 103 2.11 -8.44 0.00
C LEU A 103 1.56 -7.20 -0.71
N THR A 104 0.63 -6.47 -0.08
CA THR A 104 0.07 -5.24 -0.65
C THR A 104 1.13 -4.14 -0.74
N ARG A 105 1.94 -3.94 0.31
CA ARG A 105 3.08 -3.02 0.24
C ARG A 105 4.10 -3.44 -0.83
N LEU A 106 4.46 -4.72 -0.88
CA LEU A 106 5.36 -5.25 -1.91
C LEU A 106 4.82 -4.95 -3.32
N ALA A 107 3.54 -5.24 -3.58
CA ALA A 107 2.88 -4.92 -4.85
C ALA A 107 2.91 -3.42 -5.17
N ALA A 108 2.84 -2.55 -4.16
CA ALA A 108 2.86 -1.11 -4.33
C ALA A 108 4.22 -0.53 -4.78
N PHE A 109 5.32 -1.27 -4.63
CA PHE A 109 6.65 -0.82 -5.08
C PHE A 109 7.26 -1.72 -6.17
N SER A 110 6.88 -2.98 -6.19
CA SER A 110 7.56 -4.02 -6.96
C SER A 110 6.87 -4.32 -8.29
N SER A 111 7.59 -5.00 -9.19
CA SER A 111 7.02 -5.48 -10.44
C SER A 111 6.10 -6.69 -10.23
N ARG A 112 5.17 -6.88 -11.16
CA ARG A 112 4.28 -8.05 -11.22
C ARG A 112 5.06 -9.37 -11.14
N SER A 113 6.20 -9.47 -11.82
CA SER A 113 7.01 -10.70 -11.87
C SER A 113 7.57 -11.10 -10.51
N MET A 114 7.79 -10.16 -9.59
CA MET A 114 8.27 -10.47 -8.24
C MET A 114 7.13 -10.87 -7.30
N VAL A 115 5.96 -10.25 -7.44
CA VAL A 115 4.85 -10.43 -6.50
C VAL A 115 3.92 -11.56 -6.90
N ALA A 116 3.70 -11.80 -8.19
CA ALA A 116 2.80 -12.86 -8.67
C ALA A 116 3.18 -14.26 -8.13
N PRO A 117 4.46 -14.68 -8.11
CA PRO A 117 4.83 -15.98 -7.56
C PRO A 117 4.55 -16.09 -6.06
N LEU A 118 4.80 -15.00 -5.30
CA LEU A 118 4.52 -14.97 -3.86
C LEU A 118 3.02 -15.08 -3.58
N LEU A 119 2.20 -14.35 -4.35
CA LEU A 119 0.75 -14.40 -4.23
C LEU A 119 0.19 -15.79 -4.60
N HIS A 120 0.76 -16.42 -5.64
CA HIS A 120 0.40 -17.79 -6.01
C HIS A 120 0.73 -18.80 -4.89
N LEU A 121 1.93 -18.71 -4.31
CA LEU A 121 2.32 -19.54 -3.17
C LEU A 121 1.45 -19.27 -1.93
N TYR A 122 1.09 -18.02 -1.68
CA TYR A 122 0.17 -17.65 -0.60
C TYR A 122 -1.19 -18.36 -0.76
N ARG A 123 -1.79 -18.32 -1.96
CA ARG A 123 -3.08 -18.98 -2.23
C ARG A 123 -3.02 -20.51 -2.05
N GLN A 124 -1.88 -21.13 -2.34
CA GLN A 124 -1.74 -22.60 -2.25
C GLN A 124 -1.34 -23.07 -0.86
N SER A 125 -0.42 -22.38 -0.20
CA SER A 125 0.24 -22.85 1.02
C SER A 125 0.80 -21.67 1.83
N PRO A 126 -0.07 -20.85 2.45
CA PRO A 126 0.30 -19.60 3.12
C PRO A 126 1.21 -19.83 4.35
N ASN A 127 1.26 -21.06 4.86
CA ASN A 127 2.07 -21.44 6.02
C ASN A 127 3.34 -22.24 5.66
N SER A 128 3.63 -22.44 4.37
CA SER A 128 4.85 -23.16 3.96
C SER A 128 6.12 -22.37 4.33
N TRP A 129 7.18 -23.09 4.69
CA TRP A 129 8.47 -22.47 4.99
C TRP A 129 9.07 -21.76 3.77
N GLN A 130 8.84 -22.31 2.57
CA GLN A 130 9.30 -21.76 1.29
C GLN A 130 8.68 -20.38 1.07
N PHE A 131 7.35 -20.26 1.22
CA PHE A 131 6.65 -18.99 1.13
C PHE A 131 7.19 -17.98 2.14
N ARG A 132 7.34 -18.38 3.41
CA ARG A 132 7.84 -17.49 4.47
C ARG A 132 9.25 -16.99 4.18
N ALA A 133 10.15 -17.86 3.71
CA ALA A 133 11.52 -17.50 3.36
C ALA A 133 11.57 -16.54 2.16
N LEU A 134 10.81 -16.83 1.10
CA LEU A 134 10.74 -15.97 -0.09
C LEU A 134 10.10 -14.61 0.22
N LEU A 135 9.04 -14.58 1.04
CA LEU A 135 8.42 -13.34 1.49
C LEU A 135 9.41 -12.49 2.30
N LEU A 136 10.17 -13.10 3.21
CA LEU A 136 11.18 -12.40 3.99
C LEU A 136 12.28 -11.81 3.10
N ALA A 137 12.81 -12.60 2.16
CA ALA A 137 13.81 -12.14 1.20
C ALA A 137 13.29 -10.98 0.33
N ALA A 138 12.05 -11.10 -0.19
CA ALA A 138 11.42 -10.05 -0.98
C ALA A 138 11.21 -8.77 -0.16
N ARG A 139 10.78 -8.88 1.10
CA ARG A 139 10.65 -7.74 2.01
C ARG A 139 11.99 -7.05 2.26
N ALA A 140 13.05 -7.81 2.50
CA ALA A 140 14.39 -7.26 2.71
C ALA A 140 14.90 -6.53 1.46
N LEU A 141 14.79 -7.16 0.28
CA LEU A 141 15.15 -6.52 -0.99
C LEU A 141 14.35 -5.24 -1.23
N ASN A 142 13.04 -5.29 -0.94
CA ASN A 142 12.17 -4.15 -1.14
C ASN A 142 12.56 -2.97 -0.24
N PHE A 143 12.85 -3.22 1.03
CA PHE A 143 13.30 -2.19 1.97
C PHE A 143 14.67 -1.62 1.66
N LEU A 144 15.63 -2.49 1.35
CA LEU A 144 17.03 -2.08 1.16
C LEU A 144 17.26 -1.40 -0.19
N VAL A 145 16.47 -1.76 -1.21
CA VAL A 145 16.75 -1.37 -2.59
C VAL A 145 15.53 -0.76 -3.28
N ILE A 146 14.43 -1.50 -3.42
CA ILE A 146 13.34 -1.12 -4.33
C ILE A 146 12.61 0.14 -3.85
N GLU A 147 12.24 0.20 -2.57
CA GLU A 147 11.57 1.35 -2.00
C GLU A 147 12.47 2.59 -2.06
N PRO A 148 13.70 2.62 -1.52
CA PRO A 148 14.58 3.79 -1.61
C PRO A 148 14.79 4.28 -3.04
N VAL A 149 15.01 3.36 -4.00
CA VAL A 149 15.15 3.71 -5.42
C VAL A 149 13.86 4.29 -5.97
N THR A 150 12.70 3.74 -5.61
CA THR A 150 11.40 4.25 -6.04
C THR A 150 11.13 5.64 -5.46
N TYR A 151 11.39 5.85 -4.18
CA TYR A 151 11.31 7.17 -3.53
C TYR A 151 12.18 8.20 -4.26
N PHE A 152 13.44 7.86 -4.54
CA PHE A 152 14.31 8.76 -5.27
C PHE A 152 13.82 9.06 -6.69
N ARG A 153 13.32 8.04 -7.41
CA ARG A 153 12.72 8.22 -8.74
C ARG A 153 11.50 9.13 -8.68
N MET A 154 10.65 9.00 -7.65
CA MET A 154 9.48 9.85 -7.44
C MET A 154 9.87 11.30 -7.13
N ILE A 155 10.87 11.51 -6.26
CA ILE A 155 11.42 12.85 -6.00
C ILE A 155 11.96 13.45 -7.29
N LYS A 156 12.76 12.70 -8.06
CA LYS A 156 13.28 13.16 -9.35
C LYS A 156 12.15 13.52 -10.32
N LEU A 157 11.09 12.72 -10.38
CA LEU A 157 9.92 12.99 -11.21
C LEU A 157 9.21 14.28 -10.78
N SER A 158 9.02 14.50 -9.48
CA SER A 158 8.44 15.74 -8.93
C SER A 158 9.25 17.00 -9.28
N GLN A 159 10.56 16.84 -9.51
CA GLN A 159 11.48 17.93 -9.88
C GLN A 159 11.66 18.08 -11.40
N GLY A 160 10.72 17.55 -12.19
CA GLY A 160 10.76 17.60 -13.66
C GLY A 160 11.93 16.81 -14.27
N GLY A 161 12.36 15.74 -13.60
CA GLY A 161 13.48 14.90 -14.06
C GLY A 161 14.87 15.40 -13.67
N SER A 162 14.99 16.57 -13.03
CA SER A 162 16.29 17.16 -12.67
C SER A 162 16.96 16.45 -11.50
N LEU A 163 18.13 15.84 -11.76
CA LEU A 163 18.90 15.14 -10.72
C LEU A 163 19.44 16.08 -9.63
N SER A 164 19.91 17.26 -10.01
CA SER A 164 20.49 18.22 -9.06
C SER A 164 19.43 18.78 -8.12
N ARG A 165 18.23 19.10 -8.63
CA ARG A 165 17.09 19.53 -7.80
C ARG A 165 16.61 18.38 -6.90
N ALA A 166 16.54 17.16 -7.44
CA ALA A 166 16.14 15.99 -6.65
C ALA A 166 17.07 15.79 -5.44
N LEU A 167 18.39 15.76 -5.65
CA LEU A 167 19.37 15.59 -4.57
C LEU A 167 19.28 16.68 -3.50
N ARG A 168 19.03 17.94 -3.88
CA ARG A 168 18.83 19.04 -2.93
C ARG A 168 17.55 18.90 -2.10
N THR A 169 16.55 18.19 -2.61
CA THR A 169 15.23 18.06 -1.98
C THR A 169 15.14 16.81 -1.10
N VAL A 170 15.97 15.78 -1.34
CA VAL A 170 16.00 14.53 -0.55
C VAL A 170 16.00 14.77 0.98
N PRO A 171 16.79 15.70 1.55
CA PRO A 171 16.79 15.91 3.00
C PRO A 171 15.42 16.34 3.57
N LEU A 172 14.61 17.06 2.79
CA LEU A 172 13.26 17.48 3.22
C LEU A 172 12.33 16.27 3.33
N TYR A 173 12.32 15.41 2.30
CA TYR A 173 11.52 14.18 2.30
C TYR A 173 11.95 13.20 3.39
N VAL A 174 13.25 13.07 3.65
CA VAL A 174 13.76 12.22 4.73
C VAL A 174 13.32 12.76 6.10
N LYS A 175 13.34 14.09 6.30
CA LYS A 175 12.89 14.72 7.54
C LYS A 175 11.40 14.52 7.81
N GLU A 176 10.56 14.64 6.78
CA GLU A 176 9.11 14.54 6.91
C GLU A 176 8.60 13.09 6.90
N GLY A 177 9.18 12.22 6.06
CA GLY A 177 8.71 10.86 5.83
C GLY A 177 9.54 9.76 6.51
N GLY A 178 10.72 10.06 7.03
CA GLY A 178 11.65 9.06 7.56
C GLY A 178 11.08 8.26 8.74
N GLN A 179 10.45 8.93 9.70
CA GLN A 179 9.80 8.24 10.83
C GLN A 179 8.65 7.35 10.36
N ARG A 180 7.81 7.86 9.45
CA ARG A 180 6.71 7.10 8.85
C ARG A 180 7.21 5.85 8.11
N PHE A 181 8.31 5.97 7.38
CA PHE A 181 8.92 4.84 6.69
C PHE A 181 9.36 3.74 7.66
N LEU A 182 9.99 4.12 8.78
CA LEU A 182 10.44 3.19 9.82
C LEU A 182 9.26 2.52 10.55
N ASP A 183 8.24 3.28 10.93
CA ASP A 183 7.08 2.73 11.65
C ASP A 183 6.28 1.74 10.77
N GLN A 184 6.27 1.97 9.46
CA GLN A 184 5.52 1.14 8.52
C GLN A 184 6.27 -0.11 8.02
N PHE A 185 7.59 -0.20 8.15
CA PHE A 185 8.34 -1.41 7.78
C PHE A 185 8.22 -2.55 8.81
#